data_AF-A0A0F0GDE9-F1
#
_entry.id   AF-A0A0F0GDE9-F1
#
_cell.length_a   1.000
_cell.length_b   1.000
_cell.length_c   1.000
_cell.angle_alpha   90.00
_cell.angle_beta   90.00
_cell.angle_gamma   90.00
#
_symmetry.space_group_name_H-M   'P 1'
#
loop_
_entity.id
_entity.type
_entity.pdbx_description
1 polymer ?
#
loop_
_entity_poly.entity_id
_entity_poly.type
_entity_poly.pdbx_seq_one_letter_code
_entity_poly.pdbx_strand_id
1 'polypeptide(L)' 'MVCEMVRGVLLNWPGEPPKRIPAGTTFIVEEWVGGGWYRGRLPDDPRPTQMHARDLGLPSGS' A
#
# COMPACT_ATOMS: atom_id res chain seq x y z
N MET A 1 -3.92 -11.41 0.58
CA MET A 1 -4.90 -10.85 1.54
C MET A 1 -5.41 -9.53 0.99
N VAL A 2 -6.63 -9.10 1.31
CA VAL A 2 -7.15 -7.79 0.89
C VAL A 2 -7.39 -6.95 2.14
N CYS A 3 -6.91 -5.71 2.14
CA CYS A 3 -7.01 -4.77 3.27
C CYS A 3 -7.55 -3.43 2.82
N GLU A 4 -8.18 -2.71 3.73
CA GLU A 4 -8.55 -1.31 3.50
C GLU A 4 -7.46 -0.40 4.10
N MET A 5 -7.03 0.61 3.33
CA MET A 5 -6.07 1.59 3.80
C MET A 5 -6.69 2.44 4.91
N VAL A 6 -6.10 2.40 6.12
CA VAL A 6 -6.56 3.21 7.26
C VAL A 6 -6.05 4.65 7.20
N ARG A 7 -5.06 4.93 6.33
CA ARG A 7 -4.50 6.27 6.10
C ARG A 7 -4.34 6.53 4.61
N GLY A 8 -4.55 7.78 4.21
CA GLY A 8 -4.23 8.21 2.85
C GLY A 8 -2.73 8.31 2.65
N VAL A 9 -2.26 7.86 1.49
CA VAL A 9 -0.83 7.80 1.13
C VAL A 9 -0.56 8.58 -0.14
N LEU A 10 0.63 9.15 -0.25
CA LEU A 10 1.11 9.77 -1.49
C LEU A 10 2.03 8.79 -2.20
N LEU A 11 1.60 8.31 -3.35
CA LEU A 11 2.39 7.44 -4.21
C LEU A 11 3.17 8.25 -5.22
N ASN A 12 4.46 7.96 -5.32
CA ASN A 12 5.37 8.58 -6.27
C ASN A 12 5.96 7.47 -7.15
N TRP A 13 5.53 7.41 -8.41
CA TRP A 13 6.13 6.54 -9.41
C TRP A 13 7.11 7.34 -10.28
N PRO A 14 8.22 6.72 -10.73
CA PRO A 14 9.17 7.39 -11.61
C PRO A 14 8.50 7.89 -12.90
N GLY A 15 8.68 9.17 -13.23
CA GLY A 15 8.14 9.77 -14.46
C GLY A 15 6.66 10.15 -14.40
N GLU A 16 5.98 9.95 -13.27
CA GLU A 16 4.58 10.32 -13.07
C GLU A 16 4.41 11.39 -11.98
N PRO A 17 3.39 12.24 -12.08
CA PRO A 17 3.04 13.14 -11.00
C PRO A 17 2.64 12.33 -9.75
N PRO A 18 2.94 12.82 -8.54
CA PRO A 18 2.48 12.22 -7.29
C PRO A 18 0.97 11.97 -7.29
N LYS A 19 0.55 10.75 -6.97
CA LYS A 19 -0.85 10.36 -6.87
C LYS A 19 -1.23 10.16 -5.41
N ARG A 20 -2.21 10.92 -4.93
CA ARG A 20 -2.77 10.71 -3.59
C ARG A 20 -3.80 9.59 -3.63
N ILE A 21 -3.60 8.56 -2.80
CA ILE A 21 -4.55 7.48 -2.57
C ILE A 21 -5.27 7.76 -1.25
N PRO A 22 -6.60 7.88 -1.23
CA PRO A 22 -7.33 8.19 0.00
C PRO A 22 -7.36 6.98 0.96
N ALA A 23 -7.57 7.26 2.25
CA ALA A 23 -7.99 6.22 3.20
C ALA A 23 -9.33 5.61 2.74
N GLY A 24 -9.61 4.37 3.13
CA GLY A 24 -10.74 3.60 2.60
C GLY A 24 -10.43 2.89 1.28
N THR A 25 -9.29 3.18 0.65
CA THR A 25 -8.91 2.50 -0.59
C THR A 25 -8.54 1.06 -0.30
N THR A 26 -9.09 0.12 -1.06
CA THR A 26 -8.69 -1.29 -1.00
C THR A 26 -7.24 -1.44 -1.49
N PHE A 27 -6.47 -2.29 -0.82
CA PHE A 27 -5.12 -2.69 -1.20
C PHE A 27 -4.99 -4.21 -1.14
N ILE A 28 -4.49 -4.80 -2.21
CA ILE A 28 -4.34 -6.25 -2.34
C ILE A 28 -2.91 -6.57 -1.92
N VAL A 29 -2.75 -7.09 -0.70
CA VAL A 29 -1.46 -7.54 -0.17
C VAL A 29 -1.09 -8.89 -0.77
N GLU A 30 0.08 -8.92 -1.40
CA GLU A 30 0.65 -10.11 -2.05
C GLU A 30 1.67 -10.78 -1.13
N GLU A 31 2.62 -10.03 -0.56
CA GLU A 31 3.67 -10.56 0.32
C GLU A 31 4.12 -9.56 1.39
N TRP A 32 4.68 -10.07 2.48
CA TRP A 32 5.42 -9.28 3.47
C TRP A 32 6.89 -9.20 3.05
N VAL A 33 7.46 -7.99 3.01
CA VAL A 33 8.84 -7.77 2.53
C VAL A 33 9.82 -7.36 3.63
N GLY A 34 9.38 -7.36 4.89
CA GLY A 34 10.23 -7.03 6.05
C GLY A 34 10.13 -5.57 6.49
N GLY A 35 10.57 -5.29 7.73
CA GLY A 35 10.67 -3.93 8.26
C GLY A 35 9.34 -3.16 8.30
N GLY A 36 8.23 -3.85 8.51
CA GLY A 36 6.89 -3.25 8.48
C GLY A 36 6.35 -2.92 7.11
N TRP A 37 6.95 -3.42 6.02
CA TRP A 37 6.46 -3.19 4.66
C TRP A 37 5.79 -4.43 4.07
N TYR A 38 4.72 -4.16 3.33
CA TYR A 38 4.00 -5.14 2.52
C TYR A 38 4.09 -4.73 1.06
N ARG A 39 4.28 -5.71 0.18
CA ARG A 39 4.14 -5.53 -1.26
C ARG A 39 2.74 -5.97 -1.67
N GLY A 40 2.16 -5.21 -2.59
CA GLY A 40 0.86 -5.49 -3.15
C GLY A 40 0.53 -4.59 -4.31
N ARG A 41 -0.76 -4.36 -4.53
CA ARG A 41 -1.26 -3.52 -5.63
C ARG A 41 -2.61 -2.89 -5.31
N LEU A 42 -2.96 -1.84 -6.05
CA LEU A 42 -4.28 -1.23 -5.98
C LEU A 42 -5.27 -2.04 -6.87
N PRO A 43 -6.59 -1.97 -6.62
CA PRO A 43 -7.58 -2.69 -7.41
C PRO A 43 -7.55 -2.30 -8.90
N ASP A 44 -7.39 -1.00 -9.15
CA ASP A 44 -7.42 -0.42 -10.51
C ASP A 44 -6.03 -0.21 -11.11
N ASP A 45 -4.96 -0.62 -10.41
CA ASP A 45 -3.58 -0.43 -10.86
C ASP A 45 -2.75 -1.70 -10.62
N PRO A 46 -2.34 -2.43 -11.67
CA PRO A 46 -1.62 -3.68 -11.53
C PRO A 46 -0.16 -3.51 -11.09
N ARG A 47 0.34 -2.27 -10.99
CA ARG A 47 1.75 -2.02 -10.67
C ARG A 47 2.04 -2.40 -9.20
N PRO A 48 3.14 -3.14 -8.96
CA PRO A 48 3.55 -3.49 -7.61
C PRO A 48 3.88 -2.22 -6.83
N THR A 49 3.28 -2.12 -5.65
CA THR A 49 3.39 -0.98 -4.75
C THR A 49 3.74 -1.51 -3.36
N GLN A 50 4.62 -0.79 -2.65
CA GLN A 50 4.93 -1.10 -1.26
C GLN A 50 4.15 -0.17 -0.34
N MET A 51 3.53 -0.74 0.68
CA MET A 51 2.78 -0.01 1.69
C MET A 51 3.25 -0.40 3.08
N HIS A 52 3.39 0.60 3.94
CA HIS A 52 3.76 0.35 5.32
C HIS A 52 2.57 -0.20 6.09
N ALA A 53 2.82 -1.13 7.01
CA ALA A 53 1.81 -1.81 7.81
C ALA A 53 0.86 -0.83 8.50
N ARG A 54 1.40 0.28 9.02
CA ARG A 54 0.63 1.37 9.65
C ARG A 54 -0.41 2.03 8.74
N ASP A 55 -0.19 2.05 7.43
CA ASP A 55 -1.09 2.66 6.46
C ASP A 55 -2.20 1.68 6.04
N LEU A 56 -1.95 0.38 6.23
CA LEU A 56 -2.88 -0.73 6.00
C LEU A 56 -3.61 -1.21 7.26
N GLY A 57 -3.27 -0.67 8.44
CA GLY A 57 -3.79 -1.16 9.72
C GLY A 57 -3.30 -2.57 10.07
N LEU A 58 -2.16 -2.99 9.50
CA LEU A 58 -1.58 -4.30 9.67
C LEU A 58 -0.48 -4.30 10.75
N PRO A 59 -0.17 -5.47 11.35
CA PRO A 59 0.95 -5.61 12.26
C PRO A 59 2.28 -5.35 11.51
N SER A 60 3.21 -4.61 12.12
CA SER A 60 4.47 -4.25 11.47
C SER A 60 5.57 -5.33 11.56
N GLY A 61 5.33 -6.45 12.26
CA GLY A 61 6.29 -7.56 12.37
C GLY A 61 7.63 -7.11 12.93
N SER A 62 7.79 -7.15 14.25
CA SER A 62 9.06 -6.92 14.95
C SER A 62 10.04 -8.07 14.72
#